data_AF-A0A7W9BU22-F1
#
_entry.id   AF-A0A7W9BU22-F1
#
_cell.length_a   1.000
_cell.length_b   1.000
_cell.length_c   1.000
_cell.angle_alpha   90.00
_cell.angle_beta   90.00
_cell.angle_gamma   90.00
#
_symmetry.space_group_name_H-M   'P 1'
#
loop_
_entity.id
_entity.type
_entity.pdbx_description
1 polymer ?
#
loop_
_entity_poly.entity_id
_entity_poly.type
_entity_poly.pdbx_seq_one_letter_code
_entity_poly.pdbx_strand_id
1 'polypeptide(L)' 'MSVTSEYYMARAAEAARDAEAATLDNVRDRCRRSEAAWLTMAGRIAQGEEMRDTLATEKAARGGSPL' A
#
# COMPACT_ATOMS: atom_id res chain seq x y z
N MET A 1 -4.74 -11.40 -11.25
CA MET A 1 -4.23 -11.09 -9.91
C MET A 1 -4.38 -9.58 -9.70
N SER A 2 -5.04 -9.14 -8.63
CA SER A 2 -5.11 -7.73 -8.25
C SER A 2 -3.88 -7.34 -7.43
N VAL A 3 -3.33 -6.15 -7.68
CA VAL A 3 -2.26 -5.60 -6.85
C VAL A 3 -2.88 -4.98 -5.60
N THR A 4 -2.35 -5.31 -4.41
CA THR A 4 -2.84 -4.85 -3.10
C THR A 4 -1.98 -3.71 -2.54
N SER A 5 -2.50 -2.99 -1.53
CA SER A 5 -1.69 -2.00 -0.81
C SER A 5 -0.44 -2.62 -0.18
N GLU A 6 -0.57 -3.82 0.39
CA GLU A 6 0.52 -4.60 0.98
C GLU A 6 1.65 -4.89 -0.02
N TYR A 7 1.31 -5.25 -1.27
CA TYR A 7 2.33 -5.45 -2.31
C TYR A 7 3.17 -4.19 -2.52
N TYR A 8 2.53 -3.02 -2.61
CA TYR A 8 3.25 -1.77 -2.78
C TYR A 8 4.04 -1.39 -1.52
N MET A 9 3.54 -1.69 -0.32
CA MET A 9 4.29 -1.50 0.92
C MET A 9 5.56 -2.37 0.96
N ALA A 10 5.49 -3.62 0.52
CA ALA A 10 6.65 -4.50 0.44
C ALA A 10 7.72 -3.93 -0.52
N ARG A 11 7.30 -3.39 -1.67
CA ARG A 11 8.21 -2.73 -2.63
C ARG A 11 8.80 -1.43 -2.06
N ALA A 12 8.05 -0.65 -1.30
CA ALA A 12 8.56 0.51 -0.60
C ALA A 12 9.64 0.12 0.42
N ALA A 13 9.39 -0.91 1.24
CA ALA A 13 10.34 -1.40 2.23
C ALA A 13 11.62 -1.99 1.62
N GLU A 14 11.55 -2.60 0.44
CA GLU A 14 12.72 -3.00 -0.33
C GLU A 14 13.53 -1.79 -0.80
N ALA A 15 12.89 -0.80 -1.42
CA ALA A 15 13.55 0.42 -1.86
C ALA A 15 14.19 1.21 -0.69
N ALA A 16 13.55 1.20 0.48
CA ALA A 16 14.12 1.80 1.70
C ALA A 16 15.41 1.08 2.12
N ARG A 17 15.40 -0.26 2.16
CA ARG A 17 16.59 -1.06 2.47
C ARG A 17 17.73 -0.82 1.47
N ASP A 18 17.40 -0.72 0.19
CA ASP A 18 18.39 -0.41 -0.85
C ASP A 18 18.97 1.01 -0.68
N ALA A 19 18.16 1.98 -0.26
CA ALA A 19 18.63 3.34 0.03
C ALA A 19 19.58 3.36 1.25
N GLU A 20 19.29 2.58 2.29
CA GLU A 20 20.19 2.45 3.45
C GLU A 20 21.53 1.80 3.06
N ALA A 21 21.49 0.77 2.23
CA ALA A 21 22.69 0.05 1.78
C ALA A 21 23.52 0.83 0.74
N ALA A 22 22.96 1.87 0.11
CA ALA A 22 23.65 2.63 -0.92
C ALA A 22 24.88 3.37 -0.37
N THR A 23 26.01 3.24 -1.06
CA THR A 23 27.26 3.95 -0.75
C THR A 23 27.42 5.24 -1.55
N LEU A 24 26.66 5.40 -2.64
CA LEU A 24 26.64 6.59 -3.48
C LEU A 24 25.34 7.35 -3.26
N ASP A 25 25.43 8.67 -3.08
CA ASP A 25 24.27 9.52 -2.79
C ASP A 25 23.24 9.53 -3.92
N ASN A 26 23.70 9.53 -5.17
CA ASN A 26 22.80 9.48 -6.32
C ASN A 26 21.97 8.17 -6.39
N VAL A 27 22.52 7.06 -5.90
CA VAL A 27 21.81 5.78 -5.77
C VAL A 27 20.82 5.85 -4.61
N ARG A 28 21.25 6.35 -3.45
CA ARG A 28 20.40 6.58 -2.28
C ARG A 28 19.15 7.40 -2.65
N ASP A 29 19.35 8.54 -3.31
CA ASP A 29 18.28 9.45 -3.72
C ASP A 29 17.33 8.83 -4.74
N ARG A 30 17.85 8.00 -5.66
CA ARG A 30 17.00 7.23 -6.58
C ARG A 30 16.16 6.21 -5.82
N CYS A 31 16.73 5.48 -4.87
CA CYS A 31 15.99 4.50 -4.08
C CYS A 31 14.92 5.17 -3.22
N ARG A 32 15.20 6.32 -2.58
CA ARG A 32 14.20 7.11 -1.84
C ARG A 32 13.06 7.62 -2.71
N ARG A 33 13.33 8.05 -3.94
CA ARG A 33 12.26 8.41 -4.88
C ARG A 33 11.38 7.21 -5.26
N SER A 34 11.99 6.04 -5.44
CA SER A 34 11.24 4.80 -5.67
C SER A 34 10.37 4.44 -4.47
N GLU A 35 10.91 4.49 -3.25
CA GLU A 35 10.17 4.28 -2.01
C GLU A 35 8.94 5.21 -1.93
N ALA A 36 9.12 6.51 -2.15
CA ALA A 36 8.04 7.49 -2.12
C ALA A 36 6.96 7.21 -3.17
N ALA A 37 7.35 6.80 -4.38
CA ALA A 37 6.41 6.42 -5.43
C ALA A 37 5.59 5.19 -5.04
N TRP A 38 6.22 4.17 -4.44
CA TRP A 38 5.53 2.97 -3.96
C TRP A 38 4.56 3.28 -2.81
N LEU A 39 4.98 4.10 -1.84
CA LEU A 39 4.11 4.53 -0.74
C LEU A 39 2.89 5.31 -1.24
N THR A 40 3.07 6.18 -2.24
CA THR A 40 1.96 6.90 -2.88
C THR A 40 0.94 5.93 -3.49
N MET A 41 1.41 4.90 -4.20
CA MET A 41 0.53 3.90 -4.79
C MET A 41 -0.15 3.03 -3.73
N ALA A 42 0.57 2.64 -2.67
CA ALA A 42 0.01 1.90 -1.54
C ALA A 42 -1.16 2.67 -0.91
N GLY A 43 -0.99 3.97 -0.63
CA GLY A 43 -2.04 4.81 -0.07
C GLY A 43 -3.29 4.90 -0.95
N ARG A 44 -3.13 5.01 -2.27
CA ARG A 44 -4.26 5.04 -3.22
C ARG A 44 -5.05 3.74 -3.21
N ILE A 45 -4.37 2.60 -3.13
CA ILE A 45 -5.04 1.29 -3.08
C ILE A 45 -5.68 1.05 -1.72
N ALA A 46 -5.00 1.41 -0.64
CA ALA A 46 -5.50 1.25 0.73
C ALA A 46 -6.84 1.99 0.95
N GLN A 47 -6.98 3.21 0.44
CA GLN A 47 -8.25 3.95 0.49
C GLN A 47 -9.41 3.19 -0.20
N GLY A 48 -9.13 2.54 -1.32
CA GLY A 48 -10.12 1.74 -2.04
C GLY A 48 -10.43 0.41 -1.34
N GLU A 49 -9.47 -0.19 -0.67
CA GLU A 49 -9.65 -1.38 0.17
C GLU A 49 -10.53 -1.05 1.40
N GLU A 50 -10.20 0.02 2.13
CA GLU A 50 -10.96 0.49 3.29
C GLU A 50 -12.43 0.81 2.96
N MET A 51 -12.67 1.45 1.82
CA MET A 51 -14.04 1.72 1.34
C MET A 51 -14.81 0.42 1.09
N ARG A 52 -14.17 -0.60 0.48
CA ARG A 52 -14.82 -1.90 0.24
C ARG A 52 -15.12 -2.62 1.55
N ASP A 53 -14.21 -2.60 2.50
CA ASP A 53 -14.38 -3.26 3.80
C ASP A 53 -15.50 -2.60 4.61
N THR A 54 -15.59 -1.27 4.55
CA THR A 54 -16.68 -0.50 5.17
C THR A 54 -18.03 -0.91 4.58
N LEU A 55 -18.16 -0.90 3.25
CA LEU A 55 -19.40 -1.28 2.56
C LEU A 55 -19.78 -2.75 2.81
N ALA A 56 -18.80 -3.66 2.86
CA ALA A 56 -19.04 -5.06 3.18
C ALA A 56 -19.60 -5.22 4.59
N THR A 57 -19.04 -4.48 5.55
CA THR A 57 -19.50 -4.45 6.95
C THR A 57 -20.92 -3.90 7.06
N GLU A 58 -21.21 -2.77 6.43
CA GLU A 58 -22.56 -2.18 6.40
C GLU A 58 -23.60 -3.11 5.78
N LYS A 59 -23.25 -3.77 4.65
CA LYS A 59 -24.11 -4.74 3.99
C LYS A 59 -24.38 -5.96 4.89
N ALA A 60 -23.37 -6.47 5.57
CA ALA A 60 -23.52 -7.58 6.51
C ALA A 60 -24.44 -7.20 7.68
N ALA A 61 -24.29 -5.99 8.23
CA ALA A 61 -25.16 -5.47 9.28
C ALA A 61 -26.62 -5.30 8.82
N ARG A 62 -26.86 -4.89 7.56
CA ARG A 62 -28.20 -4.75 6.99
C ARG A 62 -28.85 -6.07 6.57
N GLY A 63 -28.04 -7.05 6.14
CA GLY A 63 -28.49 -8.38 5.72
C GLY A 63 -28.73 -9.36 6.87
N GLY A 64 -28.25 -9.05 8.08
CA GLY A 64 -28.37 -9.86 9.28
C GLY A 64 -29.64 -9.63 10.11
N SER A 65 -30.78 -9.38 9.48
CA SER A 65 -32.08 -9.34 10.17
C SER A 65 -32.84 -10.63 9.86
N PRO A 66 -32.89 -11.62 10.77
CA PRO A 66 -33.76 -12.76 10.62
C PRO A 66 -35.19 -12.31 10.94
N LEU A 67 -36.11 -12.50 9.99
CA LEU A 67 -37.53 -12.72 10.31
C LEU A 67 -37.74 -14.21 10.48
#